data_AF-A0A953RK90-F1
#
_entry.id   AF-A0A953RK90-F1
#
_cell.length_a   1.000
_cell.length_b   1.000
_cell.length_c   1.000
_cell.angle_alpha   90.00
_cell.angle_beta   90.00
_cell.angle_gamma   90.00
#
_symmetry.space_group_name_H-M   'P 1'
#
loop_
_entity.id
_entity.type
_entity.pdbx_description
1 polymer ?
#
loop_
_entity_poly.entity_id
_entity_poly.type
_entity_poly.pdbx_seq_one_letter_code
_entity_poly.pdbx_strand_id
1 'polypeptide(L)'
;AGRDWVCDRVVKILGARVLDSVHNHHNFAWRETHNGKDLWVVRKGATPAFPGQRGFVGGTMGETSVILEGVENKEASLSLYSTIHGAGRVMGRMEAMGKRDKTGEWTRQPKVTQEMMDHWVSDARVELRGGGVDESPHCYKRLPEVLAEHSESVRVLHALRPLGVAMAGKDVYDPFKD
;
A
#
# COMPACT_ATOMS: atom_id res chain seq x y z
N ALA A 1 -7.72 2.55 -16.18
CA ALA A 1 -8.79 1.59 -16.58
C ALA A 1 -9.39 0.88 -15.37
N GLY A 2 -8.74 -0.14 -14.77
CA GLY A 2 -9.35 -0.88 -13.65
C GLY A 2 -9.54 -0.06 -12.36
N ARG A 3 -8.53 0.73 -11.97
CA ARG A 3 -8.58 1.54 -10.74
C ARG A 3 -9.66 2.63 -10.80
N ASP A 4 -9.72 3.34 -11.91
CA ASP A 4 -10.66 4.44 -12.10
C ASP A 4 -12.11 3.93 -12.01
N TRP A 5 -12.40 2.79 -12.63
CA TRP A 5 -13.71 2.14 -12.53
C TRP A 5 -14.08 1.78 -11.08
N VAL A 6 -13.13 1.26 -10.29
CA VAL A 6 -13.36 0.93 -8.87
C VAL A 6 -13.64 2.20 -8.08
N CYS A 7 -12.84 3.26 -8.24
CA CYS A 7 -13.05 4.54 -7.58
C CYS A 7 -14.42 5.14 -7.93
N ASP A 8 -14.76 5.19 -9.22
CA ASP A 8 -16.05 5.71 -9.69
C ASP A 8 -17.23 4.92 -9.14
N ARG A 9 -17.10 3.59 -9.06
CA ARG A 9 -18.12 2.72 -8.48
C ARG A 9 -18.31 3.02 -6.99
N VAL A 10 -17.24 3.19 -6.23
CA VAL A 10 -17.31 3.52 -4.80
C VAL A 10 -17.96 4.89 -4.60
N VAL A 11 -17.55 5.91 -5.36
CA VAL A 11 -18.14 7.25 -5.31
C VAL A 11 -19.65 7.20 -5.56
N LYS A 12 -20.09 6.41 -6.56
CA LYS A 12 -21.51 6.21 -6.88
C LYS A 12 -22.28 5.53 -5.73
N ILE A 13 -21.72 4.49 -5.11
CA ILE A 13 -22.34 3.79 -3.97
C ILE A 13 -22.53 4.76 -2.79
N LEU A 14 -21.54 5.62 -2.53
CA LEU A 14 -21.58 6.57 -1.43
C LEU A 14 -22.48 7.79 -1.72
N GLY A 15 -22.93 7.99 -2.96
CA GLY A 15 -23.60 9.23 -3.37
C GLY A 15 -22.72 10.46 -3.20
N ALA A 16 -21.40 10.28 -3.26
CA ALA A 16 -20.42 11.31 -2.96
C ALA A 16 -19.97 12.06 -4.22
N ARG A 17 -19.22 13.16 -4.03
CA ARG A 17 -18.50 13.87 -5.10
C ARG A 17 -17.01 13.83 -4.82
N VAL A 18 -16.21 13.50 -5.84
CA VAL A 18 -14.75 13.58 -5.76
C VAL A 18 -14.34 15.05 -5.66
N LEU A 19 -13.60 15.39 -4.61
CA LEU A 19 -13.04 16.74 -4.41
C LEU A 19 -11.60 16.85 -4.91
N ASP A 20 -10.87 15.73 -4.85
CA ASP A 20 -9.46 15.65 -5.17
C ASP A 20 -9.11 14.19 -5.54
N SER A 21 -8.11 14.00 -6.39
CA SER A 21 -7.67 12.70 -6.87
C SER A 21 -6.16 12.67 -7.04
N VAL A 22 -5.51 11.67 -6.44
CA VAL A 22 -4.06 11.44 -6.55
C VAL A 22 -3.83 10.01 -7.06
N HIS A 23 -3.02 9.87 -8.09
CA HIS A 23 -2.73 8.59 -8.74
C HIS A 23 -1.23 8.37 -8.86
N ASN A 24 -0.81 7.13 -8.65
CA ASN A 24 0.59 6.75 -8.80
C ASN A 24 0.74 5.31 -9.31
N HIS A 25 1.78 5.11 -10.10
CA HIS A 25 2.25 3.79 -10.52
C HIS A 25 3.47 3.45 -9.68
N HIS A 26 3.44 2.31 -8.98
CA HIS A 26 4.51 1.89 -8.08
C HIS A 26 5.37 0.74 -8.63
N ASN A 27 4.99 0.21 -9.80
CA ASN A 27 5.69 -0.85 -10.53
C ASN A 27 5.67 -0.45 -12.01
N PHE A 28 6.66 0.31 -12.46
CA PHE A 28 6.72 0.81 -13.83
C PHE A 28 8.14 1.29 -14.19
N ALA A 29 8.38 1.54 -15.48
CA ALA A 29 9.61 2.12 -15.98
C ALA A 29 9.32 3.41 -16.75
N TRP A 30 10.06 4.48 -16.45
CA TRP A 30 9.92 5.78 -17.12
C TRP A 30 11.23 6.16 -17.78
N ARG A 31 11.13 6.84 -18.92
CA ARG A 31 12.27 7.50 -19.54
C ARG A 31 12.42 8.88 -18.89
N GLU A 32 13.51 9.10 -18.17
CA GLU A 32 13.77 10.31 -17.39
C GLU A 32 15.20 10.80 -17.63
N THR A 33 15.40 12.11 -17.55
CA THR A 33 16.73 12.72 -17.68
C THR A 33 17.24 13.11 -16.29
N HIS A 34 18.37 12.53 -15.88
CA HIS A 34 19.02 12.84 -14.61
C HIS A 34 20.50 13.15 -14.86
N ASN A 35 21.00 14.25 -14.30
CA ASN A 35 22.40 14.68 -14.47
C ASN A 35 22.84 14.75 -15.95
N GLY A 36 21.95 15.22 -16.83
CA GLY A 36 22.20 15.35 -18.27
C GLY A 36 22.22 14.01 -19.04
N LYS A 37 21.80 12.91 -18.42
CA LYS A 37 21.75 11.58 -19.05
C LYS A 37 20.32 11.07 -19.11
N ASP A 38 19.93 10.55 -20.26
CA ASP A 38 18.66 9.86 -20.42
C ASP A 38 18.75 8.44 -19.86
N LEU A 39 17.86 8.11 -18.94
CA LEU A 39 17.80 6.86 -18.22
C LEU A 39 16.41 6.23 -18.37
N TRP A 40 16.38 4.90 -18.26
CA TRP A 40 15.15 4.18 -17.92
C TRP A 40 15.13 3.93 -16.42
N VAL A 41 14.35 4.73 -15.69
CA VAL A 41 14.20 4.59 -14.24
C VAL A 41 13.11 3.56 -13.96
N VAL A 42 13.53 2.40 -13.46
CA VAL A 42 12.64 1.29 -13.11
C VAL A 42 12.33 1.36 -11.63
N ARG A 43 11.04 1.52 -11.28
CA ARG A 43 10.60 1.50 -9.89
C ARG A 43 9.76 0.25 -9.65
N LYS A 44 10.13 -0.52 -8.63
CA LYS A 44 9.39 -1.68 -8.13
C LYS A 44 9.13 -1.50 -6.64
N GLY A 45 7.88 -1.32 -6.26
CA GLY A 45 7.52 -0.88 -4.92
C GLY A 45 7.97 0.56 -4.61
N ALA A 46 8.06 1.41 -5.61
CA ALA A 46 8.42 2.82 -5.43
C ALA A 46 7.69 3.68 -6.47
N THR A 47 7.41 4.94 -6.13
CA THR A 47 6.67 5.89 -6.95
C THR A 47 7.51 7.13 -7.23
N PRO A 48 7.35 7.79 -8.39
CA PRO A 48 8.00 9.08 -8.63
C PRO A 48 7.52 10.13 -7.61
N ALA A 49 8.45 10.96 -7.16
CA ALA A 49 8.26 12.03 -6.18
C ALA A 49 9.12 13.25 -6.57
N PHE A 50 8.95 13.73 -7.79
CA PHE A 50 9.56 14.98 -8.22
C PHE A 50 9.04 16.15 -7.37
N PRO A 51 9.79 17.27 -7.28
CA PRO A 51 9.36 18.42 -6.48
C PRO A 51 7.95 18.89 -6.84
N GLY A 52 7.06 18.94 -5.83
CA GLY A 52 5.64 19.31 -6.00
C GLY A 52 4.74 18.21 -6.59
N GLN A 53 5.30 17.06 -7.00
CA GLN A 53 4.50 15.93 -7.45
C GLN A 53 3.84 15.25 -6.24
N ARG A 54 2.51 15.20 -6.25
CA ARG A 54 1.72 14.51 -5.22
C ARG A 54 1.73 13.00 -5.43
N GLY A 55 1.76 12.25 -4.33
CA GLY A 55 1.71 10.80 -4.32
C GLY A 55 0.89 10.27 -3.14
N PHE A 56 0.28 9.10 -3.33
CA PHE A 56 -0.42 8.34 -2.29
C PHE A 56 0.46 7.20 -1.76
N VAL A 57 0.64 7.10 -0.44
CA VAL A 57 1.36 6.00 0.21
C VAL A 57 0.41 5.25 1.12
N GLY A 58 0.18 3.98 0.80
CA GLY A 58 -0.73 3.12 1.54
C GLY A 58 -0.14 2.65 2.87
N GLY A 59 -0.95 2.75 3.93
CA GLY A 59 -0.71 2.03 5.18
C GLY A 59 -1.11 0.56 5.07
N THR A 60 -1.64 0.02 6.16
CA THR A 60 -2.27 -1.31 6.22
C THR A 60 -3.78 -1.19 6.36
N MET A 61 -4.50 -2.31 6.41
CA MET A 61 -5.96 -2.29 6.59
C MET A 61 -6.43 -1.59 7.88
N GLY A 62 -5.56 -1.44 8.89
CA GLY A 62 -5.87 -0.79 10.16
C GLY A 62 -5.07 0.48 10.43
N GLU A 63 -4.30 0.98 9.46
CA GLU A 63 -3.39 2.11 9.67
C GLU A 63 -3.62 3.25 8.70
N THR A 64 -3.19 4.43 9.11
CA THR A 64 -3.21 5.66 8.31
C THR A 64 -2.43 5.48 7.01
N SER A 65 -3.02 5.96 5.92
CA SER A 65 -2.32 6.22 4.65
C SER A 65 -2.00 7.70 4.53
N VAL A 66 -1.09 8.10 3.65
CA VAL A 66 -0.75 9.52 3.48
C VAL A 66 -0.82 9.97 2.02
N ILE A 67 -1.21 11.23 1.83
CA ILE A 67 -0.87 11.98 0.62
C ILE A 67 0.36 12.80 0.94
N LEU A 68 1.38 12.67 0.12
CA LEU A 68 2.64 13.39 0.23
C LEU A 68 2.95 14.13 -1.07
N GLU A 69 3.98 14.95 -1.05
CA GLU A 69 4.59 15.53 -2.24
C GLU A 69 6.11 15.45 -2.19
N GLY A 70 6.75 15.36 -3.36
CA GLY A 70 8.20 15.42 -3.48
C GLY A 70 8.76 16.79 -3.13
N VAL A 71 9.97 16.82 -2.58
CA VAL A 71 10.72 18.03 -2.23
C VAL A 71 12.07 18.01 -2.94
N GLU A 72 12.53 19.18 -3.40
CA GLU A 72 13.86 19.30 -4.00
C GLU A 72 14.93 19.31 -2.91
N ASN A 73 15.84 18.34 -2.97
CA ASN A 73 17.07 18.30 -2.17
C ASN A 73 18.02 17.21 -2.70
N LYS A 74 19.15 17.08 -2.00
CA LYS A 74 20.21 16.13 -2.35
C LYS A 74 19.72 14.68 -2.28
N GLU A 75 18.92 14.33 -1.28
CA GLU A 75 18.39 12.99 -1.04
C GLU A 75 17.38 12.59 -2.13
N ALA A 76 16.53 13.52 -2.57
CA ALA A 76 15.62 13.36 -3.68
C ALA A 76 16.39 13.13 -4.99
N SER A 77 17.42 13.93 -5.26
CA SER A 77 18.28 13.74 -6.43
C SER A 77 19.00 12.37 -6.42
N LEU A 78 19.55 11.95 -5.27
CA LEU A 78 20.22 10.66 -5.10
C LEU A 78 19.28 9.47 -5.29
N SER A 79 17.99 9.62 -4.95
CA SER A 79 16.96 8.59 -5.13
C SER A 79 16.25 8.65 -6.49
N LEU A 80 16.76 9.46 -7.43
CA LEU A 80 16.12 9.70 -8.74
C LEU A 80 14.66 10.15 -8.57
N TYR A 81 14.44 11.02 -7.58
CA TYR A 81 13.14 11.55 -7.17
C TYR A 81 12.11 10.44 -7.00
N SER A 82 12.42 9.48 -6.12
CA SER A 82 11.57 8.32 -5.86
C SER A 82 11.20 8.25 -4.38
N THR A 83 10.00 7.75 -4.10
CA THR A 83 9.54 7.49 -2.74
C THR A 83 8.84 6.13 -2.63
N ILE A 84 8.61 5.67 -1.40
CA ILE A 84 7.90 4.44 -1.10
C ILE A 84 6.47 4.45 -1.63
N HIS A 85 5.91 3.27 -1.90
CA HIS A 85 4.48 3.14 -2.24
C HIS A 85 3.60 2.72 -1.04
N GLY A 86 4.24 2.18 0.00
CA GLY A 86 3.60 1.70 1.22
C GLY A 86 4.66 1.26 2.23
N ALA A 87 4.22 0.81 3.41
CA ALA A 87 5.12 0.48 4.52
C ALA A 87 6.06 -0.71 4.23
N GLY A 88 5.68 -1.62 3.32
CA GLY A 88 6.45 -2.82 3.02
C GLY A 88 6.30 -3.91 4.08
N ARG A 89 6.48 -5.17 3.65
CA ARG A 89 6.24 -6.35 4.50
C ARG A 89 7.43 -6.62 5.41
N VAL A 90 7.16 -7.03 6.65
CA VAL A 90 8.15 -7.67 7.55
C VAL A 90 8.02 -9.20 7.56
N MET A 91 6.93 -9.71 7.01
CA MET A 91 6.58 -11.13 7.04
C MET A 91 6.09 -11.62 5.67
N GLY A 92 6.58 -12.77 5.22
CA GLY A 92 6.10 -13.40 3.99
C GLY A 92 4.65 -13.90 4.10
N ARG A 93 3.92 -14.01 2.99
CA ARG A 93 2.52 -14.48 3.00
C ARG A 93 2.36 -15.89 3.60
N MET A 94 3.21 -16.82 3.17
CA MET A 94 3.26 -18.19 3.72
C MET A 94 3.71 -18.26 5.18
N GLU A 95 4.31 -17.20 5.70
CA GLU A 95 4.68 -17.10 7.12
C GLU A 95 3.52 -16.61 7.96
N ALA A 96 2.75 -15.65 7.45
CA ALA A 96 1.52 -15.22 8.07
C ALA A 96 0.49 -16.37 8.11
N MET A 97 0.22 -17.00 6.98
CA MET A 97 -0.84 -18.03 6.84
C MET A 97 -0.43 -19.43 7.30
N GLY A 98 0.88 -19.69 7.45
CA GLY A 98 1.39 -21.04 7.62
C GLY A 98 1.23 -21.90 6.37
N LYS A 99 1.47 -23.20 6.50
CA LYS A 99 1.33 -24.19 5.43
C LYS A 99 0.74 -25.49 5.98
N ARG A 100 -0.30 -26.00 5.31
CA ARG A 100 -0.84 -27.33 5.56
C ARG A 100 -0.41 -28.29 4.45
N ASP A 101 -0.29 -29.57 4.77
CA ASP A 101 -0.13 -30.61 3.76
C ASP A 101 -1.48 -31.09 3.21
N LYS A 102 -1.44 -32.16 2.42
CA LYS A 102 -2.63 -32.77 1.81
C LYS A 102 -3.56 -33.48 2.81
N THR A 103 -3.09 -33.79 4.02
CA THR A 103 -3.93 -34.41 5.07
C THR A 103 -4.61 -33.34 5.92
N GLY A 104 -4.21 -32.07 5.75
CA GLY A 104 -4.72 -30.93 6.51
C GLY A 104 -3.87 -30.61 7.74
N GLU A 105 -2.77 -31.33 7.97
CA GLU A 105 -1.86 -31.09 9.09
C GLU A 105 -0.92 -29.91 8.82
N TRP A 106 -0.61 -29.15 9.88
CA TRP A 106 0.30 -28.02 9.78
C TRP A 106 1.74 -28.50 9.59
N THR A 107 2.29 -28.25 8.41
CA THR A 107 3.74 -28.37 8.16
C THR A 107 4.49 -27.10 8.56
N ARG A 108 3.77 -25.98 8.67
CA ARG A 108 4.26 -24.72 9.24
C ARG A 108 3.11 -23.97 9.90
N GLN A 109 3.26 -23.63 11.18
CA GLN A 109 2.25 -22.88 11.92
C GLN A 109 2.10 -21.45 11.38
N PRO A 110 0.87 -20.91 11.33
CA PRO A 110 0.65 -19.50 11.02
C PRO A 110 1.22 -18.61 12.12
N LYS A 111 1.85 -17.49 11.74
CA LYS A 111 2.27 -16.45 12.69
C LYS A 111 1.19 -15.41 12.96
N VAL A 112 0.14 -15.37 12.14
CA VAL A 112 -0.97 -14.42 12.28
C VAL A 112 -2.28 -15.18 12.24
N THR A 113 -3.12 -14.96 13.25
CA THR A 113 -4.46 -15.54 13.32
C THR A 113 -5.52 -14.54 12.87
N GLN A 114 -6.72 -15.04 12.63
CA GLN A 114 -7.87 -14.19 12.29
C GLN A 114 -8.22 -13.27 13.46
N GLU A 115 -8.18 -13.78 14.69
CA GLU A 115 -8.47 -13.02 15.91
C GLU A 115 -7.49 -11.86 16.11
N MET A 116 -6.20 -12.06 15.81
CA MET A 116 -5.21 -10.98 15.86
C MET A 116 -5.54 -9.87 14.86
N MET A 117 -5.94 -10.23 13.64
CA MET A 117 -6.31 -9.27 12.60
C MET A 117 -7.59 -8.52 12.98
N ASP A 118 -8.62 -9.25 13.42
CA ASP A 118 -9.92 -8.69 13.81
C ASP A 118 -9.79 -7.75 15.01
N HIS A 119 -8.99 -8.12 16.02
CA HIS A 119 -8.70 -7.27 17.17
C HIS A 119 -8.07 -5.95 16.74
N TRP A 120 -7.03 -6.00 15.88
CA TRP A 120 -6.37 -4.78 15.40
C TRP A 120 -7.34 -3.88 14.63
N VAL A 121 -8.13 -4.47 13.72
CA VAL A 121 -9.10 -3.75 12.88
C VAL A 121 -10.20 -3.13 13.74
N SER A 122 -10.69 -3.84 14.75
CA SER A 122 -11.67 -3.37 15.73
C SER A 122 -11.12 -2.20 16.54
N ASP A 123 -9.89 -2.31 17.06
CA ASP A 123 -9.22 -1.23 17.80
C ASP A 123 -9.04 0.03 16.95
N ALA A 124 -8.71 -0.16 15.67
CA ALA A 124 -8.61 0.92 14.69
C ALA A 124 -9.97 1.50 14.27
N ARG A 125 -11.08 0.86 14.67
CA ARG A 125 -12.47 1.21 14.32
C ARG A 125 -12.69 1.23 12.81
N VAL A 126 -12.14 0.22 12.13
CA VAL A 126 -12.27 0.04 10.68
C VAL A 126 -13.27 -1.07 10.39
N GLU A 127 -14.21 -0.82 9.48
CA GLU A 127 -15.09 -1.87 8.97
C GLU A 127 -14.34 -2.72 7.93
N LEU A 128 -14.07 -3.99 8.21
CA LEU A 128 -13.40 -4.90 7.28
C LEU A 128 -14.41 -5.84 6.59
N ARG A 129 -14.37 -5.89 5.26
CA ARG A 129 -15.10 -6.84 4.42
C ARG A 129 -14.11 -7.66 3.58
N GLY A 130 -14.08 -8.97 3.81
CA GLY A 130 -13.13 -9.88 3.16
C GLY A 130 -11.71 -9.78 3.73
N GLY A 131 -10.70 -10.06 2.90
CA GLY A 131 -9.30 -10.00 3.32
C GLY A 131 -8.73 -11.30 3.88
N GLY A 132 -7.43 -11.50 3.67
CA GLY A 132 -6.67 -12.63 4.20
C GLY A 132 -5.79 -12.18 5.36
N VAL A 133 -5.48 -13.12 6.28
CA VAL A 133 -4.55 -12.89 7.39
C VAL A 133 -3.13 -12.54 6.92
N ASP A 134 -2.79 -12.85 5.67
CA ASP A 134 -1.54 -12.43 5.05
C ASP A 134 -1.47 -10.94 4.73
N GLU A 135 -2.59 -10.24 4.74
CA GLU A 135 -2.66 -8.78 4.59
C GLU A 135 -2.84 -8.07 5.94
N SER A 136 -2.89 -8.82 7.06
CA SER A 136 -3.02 -8.29 8.42
C SER A 136 -1.98 -7.21 8.71
N PRO A 137 -2.32 -6.17 9.51
CA PRO A 137 -1.37 -5.13 9.90
C PRO A 137 -0.05 -5.70 10.47
N HIS A 138 -0.10 -6.83 11.19
CA HIS A 138 1.07 -7.54 11.73
C HIS A 138 2.11 -7.95 10.66
N CYS A 139 1.72 -8.03 9.39
CA CYS A 139 2.61 -8.43 8.31
C CYS A 139 3.51 -7.31 7.77
N TYR A 140 3.31 -6.08 8.24
CA TYR A 140 3.88 -4.85 7.65
C TYR A 140 4.71 -4.03 8.64
N LYS A 141 5.63 -3.22 8.13
CA LYS A 141 6.30 -2.17 8.92
C LYS A 141 5.30 -1.10 9.34
N ARG A 142 5.65 -0.27 10.33
CA ARG A 142 4.82 0.89 10.68
C ARG A 142 5.08 2.01 9.68
N LEU A 143 4.04 2.51 9.03
CA LEU A 143 4.19 3.57 8.03
C LEU A 143 4.91 4.83 8.58
N PRO A 144 4.64 5.32 9.81
CA PRO A 144 5.36 6.47 10.36
C PRO A 144 6.87 6.26 10.45
N GLU A 145 7.33 5.06 10.81
CA GLU A 145 8.76 4.74 10.87
C GLU A 145 9.39 4.77 9.47
N VAL A 146 8.71 4.22 8.47
CA VAL A 146 9.21 4.25 7.09
C VAL A 146 9.20 5.69 6.54
N LEU A 147 8.18 6.50 6.85
CA LEU A 147 8.13 7.89 6.43
C LEU A 147 9.22 8.76 7.08
N ALA A 148 9.63 8.45 8.30
CA ALA A 148 10.71 9.17 8.98
C ALA A 148 12.04 9.07 8.18
N GLU A 149 12.34 7.90 7.64
CA GLU A 149 13.52 7.65 6.78
C GLU A 149 13.46 8.39 5.43
N HIS A 150 12.27 8.86 5.01
CA HIS A 150 12.07 9.59 3.76
C HIS A 150 11.80 11.09 3.97
N SER A 151 11.76 11.56 5.22
CA SER A 151 11.25 12.88 5.61
C SER A 151 11.97 14.07 4.97
N GLU A 152 13.21 13.89 4.54
CA GLU A 152 13.93 14.93 3.79
C GLU A 152 13.36 15.03 2.37
N SER A 153 13.23 13.92 1.66
CA SER A 153 12.85 13.88 0.22
C SER A 153 11.35 14.09 -0.07
N VAL A 154 10.48 14.00 0.94
CA VAL A 154 9.03 14.16 0.78
C VAL A 154 8.41 14.92 1.94
N ARG A 155 7.31 15.62 1.66
CA ARG A 155 6.49 16.31 2.66
C ARG A 155 5.10 15.70 2.71
N VAL A 156 4.66 15.30 3.91
CA VAL A 156 3.28 14.81 4.12
C VAL A 156 2.30 15.98 4.07
N LEU A 157 1.30 15.87 3.19
CA LEU A 157 0.23 16.86 3.03
C LEU A 157 -1.02 16.48 3.82
N HIS A 158 -1.38 15.19 3.80
CA HIS A 158 -2.58 14.69 4.46
C HIS A 158 -2.34 13.32 5.08
N ALA A 159 -2.92 13.12 6.26
CA ALA A 159 -3.06 11.82 6.90
C ALA A 159 -4.50 11.32 6.71
N LEU A 160 -4.67 10.13 6.16
CA LEU A 160 -5.95 9.51 5.82
C LEU A 160 -6.19 8.31 6.74
N ARG A 161 -7.11 8.47 7.71
CA ARG A 161 -7.53 7.36 8.57
C ARG A 161 -8.54 6.47 7.83
N PRO A 162 -8.32 5.16 7.75
CA PRO A 162 -9.29 4.25 7.14
C PRO A 162 -10.59 4.23 7.97
N LEU A 163 -11.73 4.19 7.27
CA LEU A 163 -13.05 3.95 7.87
C LEU A 163 -13.59 2.55 7.52
N GLY A 164 -13.26 2.08 6.33
CA GLY A 164 -13.59 0.74 5.89
C GLY A 164 -12.61 0.22 4.86
N VAL A 165 -12.44 -1.10 4.83
CA VAL A 165 -11.57 -1.83 3.91
C VAL A 165 -12.38 -2.96 3.29
N ALA A 166 -12.44 -2.98 1.97
CA ALA A 166 -13.04 -4.05 1.19
C ALA A 166 -11.97 -4.73 0.36
N MET A 167 -11.77 -6.02 0.59
CA MET A 167 -10.83 -6.87 -0.13
C MET A 167 -11.54 -8.14 -0.61
N ALA A 168 -10.96 -8.83 -1.60
CA ALA A 168 -11.45 -10.14 -1.98
C ALA A 168 -11.43 -11.08 -0.77
N GLY A 169 -12.54 -11.80 -0.55
CA GLY A 169 -12.62 -12.86 0.46
C GLY A 169 -11.91 -14.12 -0.01
N LYS A 170 -11.65 -15.05 0.92
CA LYS A 170 -11.03 -16.36 0.62
C LYS A 170 -11.87 -17.23 -0.32
N ASP A 171 -13.18 -17.01 -0.33
CA ASP A 171 -14.15 -17.80 -1.10
C ASP A 171 -14.56 -17.12 -2.42
N VAL A 172 -13.88 -16.03 -2.81
CA VAL A 172 -14.16 -15.32 -4.05
C VAL A 172 -13.32 -15.92 -5.18
N TYR A 173 -13.98 -16.55 -6.14
CA TYR A 173 -13.35 -17.04 -7.38
C TYR A 173 -12.78 -15.86 -8.19
N ASP A 174 -11.48 -15.90 -8.46
CA ASP A 174 -10.83 -14.95 -9.37
C ASP A 174 -10.53 -15.63 -10.71
N PRO A 175 -11.31 -15.37 -11.79
CA PRO A 175 -11.14 -16.03 -13.08
C PRO A 175 -9.81 -15.74 -13.79
N PHE A 176 -9.00 -14.83 -13.26
CA PHE A 176 -7.68 -14.49 -13.81
C PHE A 176 -6.53 -15.08 -12.99
N LYS A 177 -6.82 -15.67 -11.83
CA LYS A 177 -5.82 -16.20 -10.89
C LYS A 177 -6.04 -17.69 -10.59
N ASP A 178 -7.29 -18.14 -10.53
CA ASP A 178 -7.72 -19.53 -10.25
C ASP A 178 -8.12 -20.26 -11.53
#